data_AF-A0A6I5CL16-F1
#
_entry.id   AF-A0A6I5CL16-F1
#
_cell.length_a   1.000
_cell.length_b   1.000
_cell.length_c   1.000
_cell.angle_alpha   90.00
_cell.angle_beta   90.00
_cell.angle_gamma   90.00
#
_symmetry.space_group_name_H-M   'P 1'
#
loop_
_entity.id
_entity.type
_entity.pdbx_description
1 polymer ?
#
loop_
_entity_poly.entity_id
_entity_poly.type
_entity_poly.pdbx_seq_one_letter_code
_entity_poly.pdbx_strand_id
1 'polypeptide(L)'
;DRWLFSHNGAVTGWPGSLAATARTLPAEDLLSLQARSDSALLWALVLARLRAGDTAPQALADTVLEVAAAAPGSRLNLLLTDGRTVTATAWGDTLWFLADRGRRAVTVASEPYDDDPRWHRVPDRTLLTATRQDVLLTPLKDLSRKDPAGDPAPAPAEEPRT
;
A
#
# COMPACT_ATOMS: atom_id res chain seq x y z
N ASP A 1 9.80 2.02 17.07
CA ASP A 1 8.87 1.54 16.02
C ASP A 1 9.34 0.22 15.45
N ARG A 2 8.49 -0.82 15.50
CA ARG A 2 8.84 -2.14 14.94
C ARG A 2 7.76 -2.55 13.96
N TRP A 3 8.03 -2.29 12.69
CA TRP A 3 7.23 -2.80 11.58
C TRP A 3 7.86 -4.07 11.03
N LEU A 4 7.01 -5.01 10.62
CA LEU A 4 7.40 -6.11 9.75
C LEU A 4 6.78 -5.87 8.39
N PHE A 5 7.57 -6.08 7.35
CA PHE A 5 7.18 -5.87 5.96
C PHE A 5 7.47 -7.12 5.13
N SER A 6 6.58 -7.43 4.20
CA SER A 6 6.77 -8.45 3.18
C SER A 6 6.25 -7.95 1.84
N HIS A 7 6.88 -8.44 0.77
CA HIS A 7 6.47 -8.24 -0.61
C HIS A 7 6.40 -9.61 -1.28
N ASN A 8 5.22 -9.95 -1.78
CA ASN A 8 5.02 -11.07 -2.70
C ASN A 8 4.72 -10.51 -4.09
N GLY A 9 5.64 -10.76 -5.02
CA GLY A 9 5.56 -10.23 -6.35
C GLY A 9 6.93 -9.88 -6.92
N ALA A 10 6.91 -9.02 -7.93
CA ALA A 10 8.10 -8.50 -8.57
C ALA A 10 7.79 -7.17 -9.25
N VAL A 11 8.74 -6.24 -9.19
CA VAL A 11 8.68 -4.97 -9.92
C VAL A 11 9.20 -5.19 -11.35
N THR A 12 8.34 -4.94 -12.33
CA THR A 12 8.68 -5.07 -13.74
C THR A 12 9.75 -4.04 -14.13
N GLY A 13 10.81 -4.48 -14.80
CA GLY A 13 11.89 -3.59 -15.27
C GLY A 13 12.84 -3.09 -14.17
N TRP A 14 12.82 -3.71 -12.98
CA TRP A 14 13.77 -3.41 -11.91
C TRP A 14 15.23 -3.66 -12.37
N PRO A 15 16.20 -2.78 -12.01
CA PRO A 15 16.05 -1.56 -11.21
C PRO A 15 15.67 -0.30 -11.99
N GLY A 16 15.78 -0.32 -13.32
CA GLY A 16 15.65 0.89 -14.15
C GLY A 16 14.28 1.58 -14.04
N SER A 17 13.19 0.80 -13.94
CA SER A 17 11.83 1.33 -13.87
C SER A 17 11.57 2.19 -12.64
N LEU A 18 12.29 1.97 -11.54
CA LEU A 18 12.14 2.74 -10.29
C LEU A 18 13.25 3.76 -10.06
N ALA A 19 14.12 4.02 -11.04
CA ALA A 19 15.20 4.99 -10.88
C ALA A 19 14.69 6.40 -10.55
N ALA A 20 13.56 6.81 -11.14
CA ALA A 20 12.95 8.12 -10.85
C ALA A 20 12.35 8.18 -9.44
N THR A 21 11.57 7.16 -9.07
CA THR A 21 10.96 7.02 -7.74
C THR A 21 12.03 6.94 -6.65
N ALA A 22 13.13 6.22 -6.86
CA ALA A 22 14.21 6.12 -5.89
C ALA A 22 14.86 7.47 -5.55
N ARG A 23 14.83 8.46 -6.45
CA ARG A 23 15.37 9.81 -6.19
C ARG A 23 14.57 10.61 -5.17
N THR A 24 13.36 10.19 -4.82
CA THR A 24 12.57 10.83 -3.77
C THR A 24 13.05 10.46 -2.37
N LEU A 25 13.84 9.38 -2.25
CA LEU A 25 14.43 8.94 -0.99
C LEU A 25 15.76 9.67 -0.72
N PRO A 26 16.06 10.00 0.55
CA PRO A 26 17.39 10.41 0.96
C PRO A 26 18.45 9.37 0.55
N ALA A 27 19.62 9.85 0.13
CA ALA A 27 20.73 8.96 -0.24
C ALA A 27 21.13 8.01 0.91
N GLU A 28 21.04 8.46 2.16
CA GLU A 28 21.30 7.65 3.35
C GLU A 28 20.34 6.45 3.46
N ASP A 29 19.04 6.66 3.20
CA ASP A 29 18.06 5.58 3.22
C ASP A 29 18.34 4.54 2.12
N LEU A 30 18.79 4.98 0.94
CA LEU A 30 19.20 4.08 -0.15
C LEU A 30 20.48 3.30 0.20
N LEU A 31 21.47 3.96 0.80
CA LEU A 31 22.74 3.35 1.19
C LEU A 31 22.61 2.38 2.38
N SER A 32 21.58 2.53 3.20
CA SER A 32 21.30 1.66 4.34
C SER A 32 20.45 0.43 4.01
N LEU A 33 20.02 0.29 2.76
CA LEU A 33 19.28 -0.89 2.29
C LEU A 33 20.06 -2.18 2.56
N GLN A 34 19.40 -3.11 3.25
CA GLN A 34 20.01 -4.38 3.65
C GLN A 34 20.14 -5.39 2.49
N ALA A 35 19.47 -5.14 1.36
CA ALA A 35 19.50 -6.01 0.19
C ALA A 35 19.32 -5.20 -1.10
N ARG A 36 19.90 -5.72 -2.19
CA ARG A 36 19.75 -5.17 -3.54
C ARG A 36 18.57 -5.81 -4.27
N SER A 37 17.38 -5.67 -3.71
CA SER A 37 16.13 -6.19 -4.28
C SER A 37 15.08 -5.09 -4.42
N ASP A 38 14.10 -5.31 -5.29
CA ASP A 38 12.92 -4.48 -5.40
C ASP A 38 12.13 -4.44 -4.08
N SER A 39 11.98 -5.57 -3.38
CA SER A 39 11.36 -5.62 -2.05
C SER A 39 12.02 -4.68 -1.05
N ALA A 40 13.36 -4.55 -1.08
CA ALA A 40 14.09 -3.67 -0.18
C ALA A 40 13.82 -2.19 -0.51
N LEU A 41 13.76 -1.82 -1.79
CA LEU A 41 13.39 -0.45 -2.18
C LEU A 41 11.92 -0.14 -1.85
N LEU A 42 11.01 -1.08 -2.12
CA LEU A 42 9.59 -0.93 -1.77
C LEU A 42 9.42 -0.69 -0.26
N TRP A 43 10.17 -1.42 0.56
CA TRP A 43 10.19 -1.17 2.00
C TRP A 43 10.70 0.23 2.34
N ALA A 44 11.79 0.70 1.72
CA ALA A 44 12.29 2.05 1.98
C ALA A 44 11.29 3.15 1.59
N LEU A 45 10.55 2.99 0.49
CA LEU A 45 9.48 3.91 0.09
C LEU A 45 8.35 3.94 1.13
N VAL A 46 7.88 2.77 1.57
CA VAL A 46 6.86 2.66 2.62
C VAL A 46 7.37 3.27 3.94
N LEU A 47 8.60 2.96 4.34
CA LEU A 47 9.18 3.44 5.60
C LEU A 47 9.36 4.96 5.60
N ALA A 48 9.78 5.56 4.49
CA ALA A 48 9.89 7.01 4.36
C ALA A 48 8.53 7.69 4.59
N ARG A 49 7.46 7.16 3.99
CA ARG A 49 6.07 7.64 4.19
C ARG A 49 5.61 7.50 5.64
N LEU A 50 5.84 6.33 6.25
CA LEU A 50 5.53 6.11 7.67
C LEU A 50 6.26 7.09 8.60
N ARG A 51 7.55 7.35 8.34
CA ARG A 51 8.35 8.32 9.11
C ARG A 51 7.91 9.77 8.89
N ALA A 52 7.34 10.07 7.72
CA ALA A 52 6.75 11.36 7.42
C ALA A 52 5.37 11.58 8.08
N GLY A 53 4.80 10.54 8.71
CA GLY A 53 3.55 10.61 9.46
C GLY A 53 2.34 9.98 8.76
N ASP A 54 2.52 9.37 7.59
CA ASP A 54 1.42 8.66 6.91
C ASP A 54 0.96 7.46 7.74
N THR A 55 -0.34 7.19 7.69
CA THR A 55 -0.88 5.95 8.24
C THR A 55 -0.41 4.74 7.41
N ALA A 56 -0.31 3.56 8.00
CA ALA A 56 0.06 2.34 7.28
C ALA A 56 -0.81 2.06 6.02
N PRO A 57 -2.14 2.20 6.07
CA PRO A 57 -3.00 2.13 4.87
C PRO A 57 -2.59 3.09 3.76
N GLN A 58 -2.34 4.36 4.11
CA GLN A 58 -1.95 5.39 3.15
C GLN A 58 -0.55 5.13 2.57
N ALA A 59 0.43 4.84 3.42
CA ALA A 59 1.80 4.56 3.00
C ALA A 59 1.88 3.39 1.99
N LEU A 60 1.11 2.32 2.21
CA LEU A 60 1.04 1.19 1.27
C LEU A 60 0.31 1.56 -0.01
N ALA A 61 -0.86 2.21 0.09
CA ALA A 61 -1.65 2.59 -1.07
C ALA A 61 -0.87 3.49 -2.02
N ASP A 62 -0.28 4.56 -1.50
CA ASP A 62 0.46 5.54 -2.30
C ASP A 62 1.71 4.91 -2.93
N THR A 63 2.44 4.08 -2.17
CA THR A 63 3.61 3.36 -2.71
C THR A 63 3.20 2.43 -3.86
N VAL A 64 2.13 1.65 -3.70
CA VAL A 64 1.68 0.71 -4.74
C VAL A 64 1.21 1.46 -5.99
N LEU A 65 0.45 2.56 -5.84
CA LEU A 65 -0.02 3.36 -6.96
C LEU A 65 1.14 4.02 -7.72
N GLU A 66 2.09 4.60 -7.00
CA GLU A 66 3.30 5.22 -7.58
C GLU A 66 4.14 4.20 -8.34
N VAL A 67 4.43 3.06 -7.71
CA VAL A 67 5.24 1.98 -8.31
C VAL A 67 4.53 1.38 -9.51
N ALA A 68 3.23 1.14 -9.44
CA ALA A 68 2.50 0.57 -10.56
C ALA A 68 2.39 1.52 -11.76
N ALA A 69 2.41 2.83 -11.53
CA ALA A 69 2.48 3.82 -12.59
C ALA A 69 3.88 3.85 -13.26
N ALA A 70 4.94 3.78 -12.45
CA ALA A 70 6.33 3.76 -12.95
C ALA A 70 6.74 2.43 -13.61
N ALA A 71 6.19 1.32 -13.10
CA ALA A 71 6.48 -0.03 -13.54
C ALA A 71 5.19 -0.82 -13.82
N PRO A 72 4.46 -0.51 -14.90
CA PRO A 72 3.25 -1.24 -15.28
C PRO A 72 3.51 -2.74 -15.43
N GLY A 73 2.55 -3.57 -14.99
CA GLY A 73 2.67 -5.03 -15.00
C GLY A 73 3.33 -5.63 -13.75
N SER A 74 3.79 -4.80 -12.82
CA SER A 74 4.31 -5.27 -11.51
C SER A 74 3.23 -5.95 -10.68
N ARG A 75 3.64 -6.97 -9.91
CA ARG A 75 2.82 -7.63 -8.88
C ARG A 75 3.29 -7.13 -7.53
N LEU A 76 2.37 -6.60 -6.72
CA LEU A 76 2.69 -5.73 -5.58
C LEU A 76 1.83 -6.10 -4.37
N ASN A 77 1.81 -7.38 -3.99
CA ASN A 77 1.17 -7.79 -2.73
C ASN A 77 2.11 -7.45 -1.58
N LEU A 78 1.89 -6.28 -0.98
CA LEU A 78 2.64 -5.82 0.18
C LEU A 78 1.88 -6.23 1.43
N LEU A 79 2.60 -6.58 2.49
CA LEU A 79 2.03 -6.80 3.82
C LEU A 79 2.90 -6.06 4.83
N LEU A 80 2.25 -5.25 5.66
CA LEU A 80 2.84 -4.47 6.73
C LEU A 80 2.10 -4.75 8.03
N THR A 81 2.83 -4.92 9.13
CA THR A 81 2.22 -5.00 10.46
C THR A 81 3.07 -4.33 11.54
N ASP A 82 2.40 -3.71 12.50
CA ASP A 82 2.97 -3.21 13.76
C ASP A 82 2.79 -4.22 14.93
N GLY A 83 2.33 -5.44 14.63
CA GLY A 83 1.97 -6.47 15.60
C GLY A 83 0.53 -6.39 16.13
N ARG A 84 -0.24 -5.34 15.78
CA ARG A 84 -1.65 -5.18 16.16
C ARG A 84 -2.57 -5.12 14.95
N THR A 85 -2.13 -4.44 13.90
CA THR A 85 -2.86 -4.28 12.64
C THR A 85 -2.05 -4.91 11.51
N VAL A 86 -2.74 -5.58 10.58
CA VAL A 86 -2.18 -5.99 9.29
C VAL A 86 -2.75 -5.06 8.23
N THR A 87 -1.88 -4.40 7.48
CA THR A 87 -2.24 -3.65 6.26
C THR A 87 -1.62 -4.37 5.08
N ALA A 88 -2.40 -4.68 4.05
CA ALA A 88 -1.91 -5.41 2.89
C ALA A 88 -2.55 -4.95 1.59
N THR A 89 -1.90 -5.21 0.46
CA THR A 89 -2.44 -4.94 -0.87
C THR A 89 -2.64 -6.23 -1.64
N ALA A 90 -3.74 -6.32 -2.37
CA ALA A 90 -3.93 -7.27 -3.47
C ALA A 90 -3.70 -6.52 -4.78
N TRP A 91 -2.64 -6.87 -5.50
CA TRP A 91 -2.22 -6.26 -6.76
C TRP A 91 -1.47 -7.27 -7.64
N GLY A 92 -2.18 -7.88 -8.58
CA GLY A 92 -1.60 -8.76 -9.60
C GLY A 92 -1.32 -10.20 -9.15
N ASP A 93 -1.29 -10.48 -7.84
CA ASP A 93 -1.24 -11.83 -7.26
C ASP A 93 -2.41 -12.05 -6.27
N THR A 94 -2.67 -13.29 -5.88
CA THR A 94 -3.75 -13.60 -4.93
C THR A 94 -3.40 -13.18 -3.50
N LEU A 95 -4.42 -12.71 -2.79
CA LEU A 95 -4.40 -12.47 -1.36
C LEU A 95 -5.73 -12.95 -0.78
N TRP A 96 -5.67 -13.58 0.37
CA TRP A 96 -6.82 -14.16 1.07
C TRP A 96 -6.78 -13.75 2.53
N PHE A 97 -7.95 -13.75 3.16
CA PHE A 97 -8.06 -13.59 4.60
C PHE A 97 -9.05 -14.58 5.21
N LEU A 98 -8.80 -14.93 6.46
CA LEU A 98 -9.67 -15.75 7.31
C LEU A 98 -9.93 -14.98 8.60
N ALA A 99 -11.19 -14.61 8.84
CA ALA A 99 -11.60 -13.93 10.07
C ALA A 99 -12.18 -14.94 11.07
N ASP A 100 -11.41 -15.27 12.10
CA ASP A 100 -11.86 -16.11 13.21
C ASP A 100 -12.39 -15.24 14.35
N ARG A 101 -13.71 -15.02 14.33
CA ARG A 101 -14.43 -14.26 15.35
C ARG A 101 -14.37 -14.91 16.73
N GLY A 102 -14.28 -16.24 16.81
CA GLY A 102 -14.19 -16.97 18.08
C GLY A 102 -12.83 -16.78 18.75
N ARG A 103 -11.76 -16.83 17.96
CA ARG A 103 -10.39 -16.59 18.44
C ARG A 103 -9.99 -15.12 18.49
N ARG A 104 -10.82 -14.21 17.97
CA ARG A 104 -10.49 -12.79 17.75
C ARG A 104 -9.14 -12.66 17.03
N ALA A 105 -9.06 -13.34 15.90
CA ALA A 105 -7.88 -13.37 15.05
C ALA A 105 -8.28 -13.19 13.60
N VAL A 106 -7.41 -12.53 12.84
CA VAL A 106 -7.49 -12.49 11.39
C VAL A 106 -6.17 -13.00 10.84
N THR A 107 -6.25 -13.96 9.94
CA THR A 107 -5.10 -14.44 9.18
C THR A 107 -5.17 -13.87 7.77
N VAL A 108 -4.03 -13.42 7.24
CA VAL A 108 -3.87 -12.92 5.88
C VAL A 108 -2.76 -13.73 5.21
N ALA A 109 -3.02 -14.28 4.03
CA ALA A 109 -2.10 -15.17 3.33
C ALA A 109 -2.25 -15.04 1.80
N SER A 110 -1.24 -15.47 1.05
CA SER A 110 -1.29 -15.51 -0.42
C SER A 110 -2.30 -16.52 -0.96
N GLU A 111 -2.54 -17.59 -0.20
CA GLU A 111 -3.50 -18.66 -0.47
C GLU A 111 -3.99 -19.29 0.85
N PRO A 112 -5.17 -19.93 0.86
CA PRO A 112 -5.62 -20.74 1.98
C PRO A 112 -4.62 -21.87 2.28
N TYR A 113 -4.27 -22.06 3.55
CA TYR A 113 -3.40 -23.17 3.98
C TYR A 113 -4.19 -24.40 4.48
N ASP A 114 -5.51 -24.30 4.56
CA ASP A 114 -6.44 -25.35 4.93
C ASP A 114 -7.75 -25.19 4.15
N ASP A 115 -8.64 -26.18 4.28
CA ASP A 115 -9.93 -26.21 3.59
C ASP A 115 -11.04 -25.45 4.33
N ASP A 116 -10.72 -24.50 5.22
CA ASP A 116 -11.74 -23.73 5.95
C ASP A 116 -12.60 -22.93 4.94
N PRO A 117 -13.92 -23.21 4.84
CA PRO A 117 -14.76 -22.57 3.83
C PRO A 117 -14.95 -21.05 4.08
N ARG A 118 -14.48 -20.54 5.22
CA ARG A 118 -14.52 -19.11 5.58
C ARG A 118 -13.33 -18.34 5.05
N TRP A 119 -12.42 -18.94 4.29
CA TRP A 119 -11.42 -18.19 3.55
C TRP A 119 -12.09 -17.29 2.51
N HIS A 120 -11.73 -16.01 2.51
CA HIS A 120 -12.22 -15.03 1.56
C HIS A 120 -11.08 -14.50 0.71
N ARG A 121 -11.26 -14.55 -0.62
CA ARG A 121 -10.32 -13.93 -1.54
C ARG A 121 -10.49 -12.42 -1.51
N VAL A 122 -9.39 -11.69 -1.38
CA VAL A 122 -9.37 -10.23 -1.53
C VAL A 122 -9.48 -9.91 -3.03
N PRO A 123 -10.41 -9.04 -3.46
CA PRO A 123 -10.47 -8.58 -4.85
C PRO A 123 -9.15 -7.92 -5.27
N ASP A 124 -8.75 -8.07 -6.53
CA ASP A 124 -7.55 -7.39 -7.04
C ASP A 124 -7.69 -5.85 -6.92
N ARG A 125 -6.56 -5.15 -6.88
CA ARG A 125 -6.47 -3.68 -6.70
C ARG A 125 -7.16 -3.18 -5.43
N THR A 126 -7.00 -3.90 -4.34
CA THR A 126 -7.66 -3.63 -3.06
C THR A 126 -6.66 -3.53 -1.93
N LEU A 127 -6.84 -2.53 -1.07
CA LEU A 127 -6.17 -2.40 0.21
C LEU A 127 -6.99 -3.13 1.27
N LEU A 128 -6.34 -4.01 2.02
CA LEU A 128 -6.89 -4.69 3.20
C LEU A 128 -6.29 -4.05 4.45
N THR A 129 -7.14 -3.69 5.40
CA THR A 129 -6.73 -3.36 6.78
C THR A 129 -7.45 -4.29 7.73
N ALA A 130 -6.71 -5.02 8.54
CA ALA A 130 -7.25 -5.99 9.49
C ALA A 130 -6.74 -5.74 10.90
N THR A 131 -7.67 -5.78 11.84
CA THR A 131 -7.38 -5.93 13.27
C THR A 131 -7.75 -7.35 13.71
N ARG A 132 -7.67 -7.62 15.01
CA ARG A 132 -8.15 -8.89 15.59
C ARG A 132 -9.66 -9.11 15.44
N GLN A 133 -10.43 -8.10 15.08
CA GLN A 133 -11.90 -8.15 15.10
C GLN A 133 -12.50 -7.94 13.71
N ASP A 134 -11.89 -7.03 12.96
CA ASP A 134 -12.48 -6.46 11.76
C ASP A 134 -11.50 -6.52 10.59
N VAL A 135 -12.06 -6.67 9.40
CA VAL A 135 -11.36 -6.57 8.12
C VAL A 135 -12.09 -5.53 7.30
N LEU A 136 -11.35 -4.52 6.86
CA LEU A 136 -11.81 -3.48 5.94
C LEU A 136 -11.11 -3.66 4.61
N LEU A 137 -11.90 -3.69 3.53
CA LEU A 137 -11.42 -3.75 2.16
C LEU A 137 -11.75 -2.43 1.45
N THR A 138 -10.73 -1.77 0.93
CA THR A 138 -10.85 -0.47 0.26
C THR A 138 -10.27 -0.58 -1.15
N PRO A 139 -11.05 -0.43 -2.22
CA PRO A 139 -10.50 -0.41 -3.58
C PRO A 139 -9.49 0.72 -3.74
N LEU A 140 -8.28 0.40 -4.26
CA LEU A 140 -7.19 1.38 -4.40
C LEU A 140 -7.52 2.49 -5.42
N LYS A 141 -8.37 2.20 -6.41
CA LYS A 141 -8.89 3.19 -7.37
C LYS A 141 -9.69 4.32 -6.71
N ASP A 142 -10.30 4.06 -5.55
CA ASP A 142 -11.10 5.06 -4.83
C ASP A 142 -10.20 5.97 -3.98
N LEU A 143 -8.99 5.52 -3.64
CA LEU A 143 -7.98 6.32 -2.95
C LEU A 143 -7.26 7.28 -3.91
N SER A 144 -7.00 6.87 -5.15
CA SER A 144 -6.46 7.79 -6.18
C SER A 144 -7.38 8.96 -6.52
N ARG A 145 -8.64 8.94 -6.06
CA ARG A 145 -9.65 9.97 -6.32
C ARG A 145 -9.86 10.96 -5.17
N LYS A 146 -9.25 10.72 -4.01
CA LYS A 146 -9.24 11.59 -2.82
C LYS A 146 -7.77 12.00 -2.59
N ASP A 147 -7.14 12.89 -3.36
CA ASP A 147 -7.16 14.36 -3.20
C ASP A 147 -6.22 15.03 -4.25
N PRO A 148 -6.28 16.37 -4.52
CA PRO A 148 -6.83 17.41 -3.65
C PRO A 148 -7.96 18.24 -4.29
N ALA A 149 -9.11 18.27 -3.63
CA ALA A 149 -9.98 19.44 -3.73
C ALA A 149 -9.56 20.44 -2.65
N GLY A 150 -8.54 21.24 -2.96
CA GLY A 150 -8.44 22.58 -2.38
C GLY A 150 -9.66 23.40 -2.79
N ASP A 151 -10.12 24.26 -1.89
CA ASP A 151 -11.26 25.17 -2.02
C ASP A 151 -11.58 25.62 -3.46
N PRO A 152 -12.86 25.66 -3.87
CA PRO A 152 -13.22 26.43 -5.05
C PRO A 152 -12.93 27.92 -4.74
N ALA A 153 -11.99 28.50 -5.47
CA ALA A 153 -11.72 29.94 -5.44
C ALA A 153 -13.03 30.73 -5.62
N PRO A 154 -13.26 31.82 -4.87
CA PRO A 154 -14.44 32.64 -5.07
C PRO A 154 -14.36 33.33 -6.44
N ALA A 155 -15.49 33.39 -7.13
CA ALA A 155 -15.65 34.03 -8.43
C ALA A 155 -15.21 35.51 -8.39
N PRO A 156 -14.70 36.07 -9.50
CA PRO A 156 -14.32 37.47 -9.56
C PRO A 156 -15.55 38.36 -9.40
N ALA A 157 -15.40 39.42 -8.59
CA ALA A 157 -16.42 40.44 -8.39
C ALA A 157 -16.68 41.22 -9.70
N GLU A 158 -17.95 41.34 -10.09
CA GLU A 158 -18.39 42.25 -11.14
C GLU A 158 -18.22 43.71 -10.64
N GLU A 159 -17.36 44.48 -11.30
CA GLU A 159 -17.31 45.93 -11.12
C GLU A 159 -18.59 46.56 -11.69
N PRO A 160 -19.24 47.50 -10.96
CA PRO A 160 -20.36 48.24 -11.51
C PRO A 160 -19.82 49.24 -12.55
N ARG A 161 -20.27 49.10 -13.80
CA ARG A 161 -20.16 50.17 -14.80
C ARG A 161 -21.06 51.34 -14.40
N THR A 162 -20.49 52.53 -14.52
CA THR A 162 -21.08 53.88 -14.34
C THR A 162 -22.49 54.04 -14.85
#